data_AF-A0A3M1TIS8-F1
#
_entry.id   AF-A0A3M1TIS8-F1
#
_cell.length_a   1.000
_cell.length_b   1.000
_cell.length_c   1.000
_cell.angle_alpha   90.00
_cell.angle_beta   90.00
_cell.angle_gamma   90.00
#
_symmetry.space_group_name_H-M   'P 1'
#
loop_
_entity.id
_entity.type
_entity.pdbx_description
1 polymer ?
#
loop_
_entity_poly.entity_id
_entity_poly.type
_entity_poly.pdbx_seq_one_letter_code
_entity_poly.pdbx_strand_id
1 'polypeptide(L)'
;MRGVSWQEGCPVPLEALRLVRVTHFDFEGQVSQGELVVAAAVADEVVQIFERLYALRFPIARMERIERYGGDDDASMAANNSSAFNCRRVAGSRSWSEHAYGTAIDLNPVQNPYVTARGVFPPAGRAYLDRSKPRPGMVVPGTVVEAFERFGWGWGGRWRRSKDYQHFSKRGR
;
A
#
# COMPACT_ATOMS: atom_id res chain seq x y z
N MET A 1 -15.30 4.15 -7.39
CA MET A 1 -15.08 5.32 -6.52
C MET A 1 -16.31 5.62 -5.69
N ARG A 2 -17.30 6.37 -6.19
CA ARG A 2 -18.47 6.81 -5.41
C ARG A 2 -19.29 5.64 -4.86
N GLY A 3 -19.62 5.69 -3.58
CA GLY A 3 -20.39 4.67 -2.86
C GLY A 3 -19.60 3.40 -2.53
N VAL A 4 -18.28 3.39 -2.76
CA VAL A 4 -17.40 2.23 -2.51
C VAL A 4 -16.15 2.67 -1.77
N SER A 5 -15.16 3.22 -2.48
CA SER A 5 -13.91 3.71 -1.90
C SER A 5 -13.96 5.19 -1.52
N TRP A 6 -14.95 5.93 -2.04
CA TRP A 6 -15.19 7.35 -1.76
C TRP A 6 -16.67 7.60 -1.50
N GLN A 7 -16.98 8.49 -0.56
CA GLN A 7 -18.33 8.94 -0.23
C GLN A 7 -18.31 10.37 0.32
N GLU A 8 -19.48 10.99 0.43
CA GLU A 8 -19.60 12.28 1.09
C GLU A 8 -19.11 12.19 2.55
N GLY A 9 -18.36 13.21 3.00
CA GLY A 9 -17.69 13.22 4.30
C GLY A 9 -16.28 12.62 4.30
N CYS A 10 -15.80 12.07 3.17
CA CYS A 10 -14.38 11.75 3.01
C CYS A 10 -13.50 13.00 3.14
N PRO A 11 -12.29 12.88 3.73
CA PRO A 11 -11.45 14.03 4.03
C PRO A 11 -10.79 14.65 2.79
N VAL A 12 -10.86 13.97 1.65
CA VAL A 12 -10.34 14.45 0.37
C VAL A 12 -11.45 14.40 -0.69
N PRO A 13 -11.72 15.51 -1.38
CA PRO A 13 -12.75 15.54 -2.40
C PRO A 13 -12.30 14.79 -3.66
N LEU A 14 -13.25 14.30 -4.45
CA LEU A 14 -12.98 13.41 -5.58
C LEU A 14 -12.08 14.06 -6.64
N GLU A 15 -12.26 15.37 -6.88
CA GLU A 15 -11.45 16.19 -7.78
C GLU A 15 -9.99 16.37 -7.35
N ALA A 16 -9.68 16.09 -6.08
CA ALA A 16 -8.32 16.08 -5.55
C ALA A 16 -7.66 14.70 -5.62
N LEU A 17 -8.33 13.69 -6.19
CA LEU A 17 -7.77 12.36 -6.42
C LEU A 17 -7.36 12.19 -7.89
N ARG A 18 -6.35 11.35 -8.13
CA ARG A 18 -5.84 10.99 -9.45
C ARG A 18 -5.71 9.48 -9.55
N LEU A 19 -6.12 8.95 -10.70
CA LEU A 19 -5.76 7.58 -11.10
C LEU A 19 -4.36 7.62 -11.71
N VAL A 20 -3.44 6.92 -11.07
CA VAL A 20 -2.07 6.70 -11.54
C VAL A 20 -1.98 5.29 -12.10
N ARG A 21 -1.40 5.17 -13.29
CA ARG A 21 -1.09 3.88 -13.93
C ARG A 21 0.41 3.69 -13.94
N VAL A 22 0.86 2.53 -13.48
CA VAL A 22 2.28 2.20 -13.37
C VAL A 22 2.56 0.84 -13.95
N THR A 23 3.77 0.68 -14.48
CA THR A 23 4.26 -0.60 -14.96
C THR A 23 5.04 -1.29 -13.84
N HIS A 24 4.81 -2.59 -13.63
CA HIS A 24 5.55 -3.38 -12.63
C HIS A 24 5.90 -4.76 -13.17
N PHE A 25 6.80 -5.46 -12.48
CA PHE A 25 7.01 -6.89 -12.68
C PHE A 25 6.11 -7.67 -11.72
N ASP A 26 5.54 -8.79 -12.16
CA ASP A 26 4.90 -9.76 -11.25
C ASP A 26 5.94 -10.72 -10.64
N PHE A 27 5.47 -11.73 -9.90
CA PHE A 27 6.35 -12.70 -9.25
C PHE A 27 6.98 -13.69 -10.23
N GLU A 28 6.40 -13.85 -11.41
CA GLU A 28 6.91 -14.63 -12.53
C GLU A 28 7.91 -13.83 -13.39
N GLY A 29 8.09 -12.53 -13.09
CA GLY A 29 9.00 -11.64 -13.81
C GLY A 29 8.42 -11.09 -15.12
N GLN A 30 7.10 -11.21 -15.33
CA GLN A 30 6.41 -10.63 -16.47
C GLN A 30 6.04 -9.19 -16.20
N VAL A 31 5.95 -8.39 -17.27
CA VAL A 31 5.55 -6.99 -17.18
C VAL A 31 4.04 -6.88 -17.12
N SER A 32 3.51 -6.16 -16.14
CA SER A 32 2.08 -5.89 -15.96
C SER A 32 1.81 -4.40 -15.72
N GLN A 33 0.54 -4.01 -15.83
CA GLN A 33 0.04 -2.68 -15.53
C GLN A 33 -0.75 -2.69 -14.22
N GLY A 34 -0.46 -1.73 -13.35
CA GLY A 34 -1.15 -1.50 -12.09
C GLY A 34 -1.89 -0.16 -12.07
N GLU A 35 -2.95 -0.09 -11.28
CA GLU A 35 -3.77 1.10 -11.08
C GLU A 35 -3.82 1.49 -9.59
N LEU A 36 -3.44 2.72 -9.27
CA LEU A 36 -3.56 3.31 -7.93
C LEU A 36 -4.37 4.59 -7.99
N VAL A 37 -5.23 4.81 -7.01
CA VAL A 37 -5.85 6.13 -6.79
C VAL A 37 -5.12 6.81 -5.64
N VAL A 38 -4.63 8.02 -5.86
CA VAL A 38 -3.83 8.79 -4.89
C VAL A 38 -4.26 10.25 -4.89
N ALA A 39 -3.85 11.02 -3.89
CA ALA A 39 -4.04 12.47 -3.90
C ALA A 39 -3.22 13.10 -5.04
N ALA A 40 -3.80 14.11 -5.70
CA ALA A 40 -3.16 14.81 -6.80
C ALA A 40 -1.77 15.36 -6.43
N ALA A 41 -1.62 15.82 -5.18
CA ALA A 41 -0.36 16.37 -4.67
C ALA A 41 0.80 15.37 -4.58
N VAL A 42 0.53 14.06 -4.63
CA VAL A 42 1.58 13.01 -4.57
C VAL A 42 1.62 12.15 -5.83
N ALA A 43 0.81 12.44 -6.84
CA ALA A 43 0.70 11.60 -8.03
C ALA A 43 2.05 11.41 -8.75
N ASP A 44 2.79 12.51 -8.95
CA ASP A 44 4.10 12.47 -9.61
C ASP A 44 5.18 11.79 -8.75
N GLU A 45 5.10 11.92 -7.42
CA GLU A 45 5.98 11.19 -6.49
C GLU A 45 5.76 9.68 -6.64
N VAL A 46 4.49 9.26 -6.68
CA VAL A 46 4.10 7.86 -6.79
C VAL A 46 4.58 7.26 -8.11
N VAL A 47 4.42 7.96 -9.24
CA VAL A 47 4.98 7.51 -10.53
C VAL A 47 6.49 7.25 -10.41
N GLN A 48 7.26 8.21 -9.88
CA GLN A 48 8.71 8.08 -9.72
C GLN A 48 9.11 6.94 -8.75
N ILE A 49 8.35 6.74 -7.67
CA ILE A 49 8.54 5.61 -6.76
C ILE A 49 8.39 4.29 -7.51
N PHE A 50 7.33 4.14 -8.32
CA PHE A 50 7.09 2.92 -9.09
C PHE A 50 8.07 2.72 -10.25
N GLU A 51 8.55 3.77 -10.89
CA GLU A 51 9.67 3.68 -11.83
C GLU A 51 10.93 3.13 -11.16
N ARG A 52 11.22 3.56 -9.93
CA ARG A 52 12.34 3.02 -9.15
C ARG A 52 12.12 1.56 -8.77
N LEU A 53 10.93 1.18 -8.32
CA LEU A 53 10.57 -0.21 -8.03
C LEU A 53 10.70 -1.10 -9.28
N TYR A 54 10.26 -0.60 -10.44
CA TYR A 54 10.40 -1.28 -11.73
C TYR A 54 11.86 -1.50 -12.10
N ALA A 55 12.70 -0.47 -11.98
CA ALA A 55 14.14 -0.57 -12.25
C ALA A 55 14.85 -1.55 -11.30
N LEU A 56 14.39 -1.67 -10.06
CA LEU A 56 14.86 -2.66 -9.09
C LEU A 56 14.33 -4.07 -9.36
N ARG A 57 13.42 -4.25 -10.33
CA ARG A 57 12.67 -5.49 -10.56
C ARG A 57 12.01 -6.02 -9.29
N PHE A 58 11.52 -5.13 -8.42
CA PHE A 58 10.78 -5.53 -7.24
C PHE A 58 9.44 -6.12 -7.68
N PRO A 59 9.14 -7.41 -7.37
CA PRO A 59 7.93 -8.04 -7.85
C PRO A 59 6.73 -7.56 -7.04
N ILE A 60 5.64 -7.28 -7.75
CA ILE A 60 4.36 -6.85 -7.18
C ILE A 60 3.29 -7.81 -7.67
N ALA A 61 2.55 -8.43 -6.75
CA ALA A 61 1.63 -9.51 -7.08
C ALA A 61 0.44 -8.99 -7.89
N ARG A 62 -0.21 -7.93 -7.38
CA ARG A 62 -1.37 -7.28 -7.97
C ARG A 62 -1.39 -5.82 -7.57
N MET A 63 -2.01 -5.00 -8.41
CA MET A 63 -2.23 -3.59 -8.14
C MET A 63 -3.50 -3.13 -8.85
N GLU A 64 -4.61 -3.42 -8.19
CA GLU A 64 -5.96 -3.15 -8.67
C GLU A 64 -6.65 -2.18 -7.73
N ARG A 65 -7.55 -1.38 -8.28
CA ARG A 65 -8.32 -0.44 -7.47
C ARG A 65 -9.19 -1.17 -6.46
N ILE A 66 -9.32 -0.60 -5.26
CA ILE A 66 -10.03 -1.23 -4.12
C ILE A 66 -11.52 -1.52 -4.43
N GLU A 67 -12.09 -0.85 -5.44
CA GLU A 67 -13.43 -1.12 -5.96
C GLU A 67 -13.63 -2.56 -6.41
N ARG A 68 -12.58 -3.24 -6.91
CA ARG A 68 -12.69 -4.64 -7.30
C ARG A 68 -13.09 -5.53 -6.12
N TYR A 69 -12.81 -5.07 -4.91
CA TYR A 69 -13.10 -5.74 -3.65
C TYR A 69 -14.28 -5.09 -2.91
N GLY A 70 -15.06 -4.21 -3.58
CA GLY A 70 -16.17 -3.51 -2.94
C GLY A 70 -15.74 -2.56 -1.82
N GLY A 71 -14.49 -2.10 -1.81
CA GLY A 71 -13.95 -1.26 -0.74
C GLY A 71 -13.47 -2.03 0.50
N ASP A 72 -13.59 -3.37 0.49
CA ASP A 72 -13.15 -4.24 1.58
C ASP A 72 -11.62 -4.39 1.59
N ASP A 73 -11.03 -3.83 2.66
CA ASP A 73 -9.58 -3.81 2.90
C ASP A 73 -9.04 -5.22 3.18
N ASP A 74 -9.76 -6.03 3.95
CA ASP A 74 -9.35 -7.38 4.32
C ASP A 74 -9.39 -8.31 3.11
N ALA A 75 -10.42 -8.18 2.26
CA ALA A 75 -10.53 -8.93 1.02
C ALA A 75 -9.40 -8.56 0.03
N SER A 76 -9.08 -7.27 -0.08
CA SER A 76 -7.96 -6.77 -0.90
C SER A 76 -6.61 -7.30 -0.40
N MET A 77 -6.36 -7.23 0.92
CA MET A 77 -5.15 -7.77 1.53
C MET A 77 -5.04 -9.28 1.33
N ALA A 78 -6.12 -10.03 1.54
CA ALA A 78 -6.15 -11.48 1.34
C ALA A 78 -5.86 -11.88 -0.12
N ALA A 79 -6.24 -11.04 -1.07
CA ALA A 79 -5.91 -11.20 -2.50
C ALA A 79 -4.49 -10.75 -2.87
N ASN A 80 -3.68 -10.34 -1.88
CA ASN A 80 -2.33 -9.80 -2.04
C ASN A 80 -2.26 -8.55 -2.95
N ASN A 81 -3.29 -7.71 -2.88
CA ASN A 81 -3.39 -6.53 -3.72
C ASN A 81 -2.64 -5.34 -3.11
N SER A 82 -1.72 -4.76 -3.87
CA SER A 82 -1.11 -3.48 -3.51
C SER A 82 -2.09 -2.35 -3.82
N SER A 83 -2.36 -1.48 -2.86
CA SER A 83 -3.44 -0.50 -2.96
C SER A 83 -3.09 0.83 -2.32
N ALA A 84 -3.84 1.88 -2.64
CA ALA A 84 -3.63 3.22 -2.11
C ALA A 84 -4.92 3.79 -1.52
N PHE A 85 -5.65 4.65 -2.24
CA PHE A 85 -6.83 5.30 -1.67
C PHE A 85 -7.96 4.32 -1.30
N ASN A 86 -8.41 4.41 -0.05
CA ASN A 86 -9.65 3.81 0.45
C ASN A 86 -10.17 4.68 1.61
N CYS A 87 -11.28 5.38 1.42
CA CYS A 87 -11.86 6.27 2.41
C CYS A 87 -12.55 5.51 3.54
N ARG A 88 -11.76 5.11 4.53
CA ARG A 88 -12.23 4.43 5.73
C ARG A 88 -11.60 5.01 6.99
N ARG A 89 -12.26 4.76 8.11
CA ARG A 89 -11.66 4.99 9.44
C ARG A 89 -10.72 3.85 9.79
N VAL A 90 -9.77 4.11 10.69
CA VAL A 90 -8.98 3.06 11.31
C VAL A 90 -9.90 2.19 12.18
N ALA A 91 -9.78 0.86 12.09
CA ALA A 91 -10.64 -0.06 12.83
C ALA A 91 -10.63 0.25 14.34
N GLY A 92 -11.83 0.40 14.92
CA GLY A 92 -11.99 0.75 16.35
C GLY A 92 -11.61 2.18 16.72
N SER A 93 -11.42 3.08 15.74
CA SER A 93 -11.08 4.48 15.95
C SER A 93 -12.02 5.43 15.22
N ARG A 94 -12.12 6.66 15.71
CA ARG A 94 -12.79 7.76 15.01
C ARG A 94 -11.86 8.45 14.02
N SER A 95 -10.57 8.15 13.99
CA SER A 95 -9.61 8.75 13.06
C SER A 95 -9.73 8.15 11.67
N TRP A 96 -9.56 8.99 10.65
CA TRP A 96 -9.38 8.54 9.27
C TRP A 96 -8.09 7.75 9.12
N SER A 97 -8.13 6.70 8.30
CA SER A 97 -6.92 6.03 7.81
C SER A 97 -6.12 6.97 6.92
N GLU A 98 -4.79 6.82 6.87
CA GLU A 98 -3.96 7.57 5.90
C GLU A 98 -4.36 7.26 4.44
N HIS A 99 -4.91 6.06 4.19
CA HIS A 99 -5.50 5.69 2.90
C HIS A 99 -6.69 6.58 2.52
N ALA A 100 -7.42 7.13 3.49
CA ALA A 100 -8.55 8.02 3.21
C ALA A 100 -8.11 9.39 2.67
N TYR A 101 -6.83 9.73 2.81
CA TYR A 101 -6.25 10.97 2.25
C TYR A 101 -5.60 10.75 0.88
N GLY A 102 -5.50 9.51 0.38
CA GLY A 102 -4.80 9.20 -0.86
C GLY A 102 -3.28 9.41 -0.78
N THR A 103 -2.73 9.44 0.43
CA THR A 103 -1.30 9.65 0.71
C THR A 103 -0.67 8.45 1.41
N ALA A 104 -1.23 7.26 1.15
CA ALA A 104 -0.74 6.00 1.66
C ALA A 104 -0.76 4.92 0.56
N ILE A 105 0.17 3.98 0.62
CA ILE A 105 0.30 2.83 -0.27
C ILE A 105 0.64 1.60 0.58
N ASP A 106 -0.08 0.51 0.36
CA ASP A 106 0.25 -0.82 0.86
C ASP A 106 0.85 -1.67 -0.26
N LEU A 107 2.00 -2.32 -0.03
CA LEU A 107 2.69 -3.17 -1.01
C LEU A 107 2.70 -4.65 -0.60
N ASN A 108 2.21 -5.53 -1.48
CA ASN A 108 2.19 -6.98 -1.33
C ASN A 108 1.80 -7.44 0.10
N PRO A 109 0.56 -7.23 0.54
CA PRO A 109 0.12 -7.50 1.92
C PRO A 109 0.51 -8.89 2.46
N VAL A 110 0.54 -9.93 1.62
CA VAL A 110 0.97 -11.28 2.04
C VAL A 110 2.47 -11.33 2.35
N GLN A 111 3.32 -10.73 1.51
CA GLN A 111 4.77 -10.66 1.77
C GLN A 111 5.12 -9.68 2.90
N ASN A 112 4.26 -8.68 3.13
CA ASN A 112 4.49 -7.57 4.03
C ASN A 112 3.30 -7.35 4.97
N PRO A 113 3.00 -8.30 5.85
CA PRO A 113 1.78 -8.23 6.65
C PRO A 113 1.80 -7.11 7.68
N TYR A 114 0.60 -6.71 8.09
CA TYR A 114 0.37 -5.96 9.31
C TYR A 114 0.38 -6.90 10.53
N VAL A 115 1.32 -6.68 11.44
CA VAL A 115 1.55 -7.47 12.65
C VAL A 115 1.21 -6.64 13.88
N THR A 116 0.28 -7.17 14.68
CA THR A 116 -0.19 -6.54 15.93
C THR A 116 -0.23 -7.58 17.05
N ALA A 117 -0.49 -7.13 18.28
CA ALA A 117 -0.77 -8.03 19.40
C ALA A 117 -1.99 -8.94 19.16
N ARG A 118 -2.89 -8.58 18.22
CA ARG A 118 -4.10 -9.35 17.90
C ARG A 118 -3.90 -10.38 16.80
N GLY A 119 -2.81 -10.30 16.04
CA GLY A 119 -2.55 -11.22 14.94
C GLY A 119 -1.74 -10.63 13.79
N VAL A 120 -1.74 -11.39 12.70
CA VAL A 120 -1.04 -11.10 11.45
C VAL A 120 -2.08 -11.01 10.34
N PHE A 121 -2.07 -9.92 9.60
CA PHE A 121 -3.06 -9.59 8.58
C PHE A 121 -2.37 -9.28 7.26
N PRO A 122 -2.70 -9.97 6.15
CA PRO A 122 -3.59 -11.13 6.08
C PRO A 122 -2.96 -12.38 6.77
N PRO A 123 -3.75 -13.39 7.19
CA PRO A 123 -3.23 -14.58 7.88
C PRO A 123 -2.13 -15.33 7.11
N ALA A 124 -2.19 -15.33 5.77
CA ALA A 124 -1.16 -15.92 4.90
C ALA A 124 0.22 -15.27 5.10
N GLY A 125 0.28 -14.02 5.56
CA GLY A 125 1.52 -13.31 5.81
C GLY A 125 2.33 -13.85 6.99
N ARG A 126 1.77 -14.76 7.80
CA ARG A 126 2.54 -15.50 8.84
C ARG A 126 3.79 -16.17 8.27
N ALA A 127 3.75 -16.59 7.01
CA ALA A 127 4.89 -17.21 6.35
C ALA A 127 6.07 -16.23 6.15
N TYR A 128 5.86 -14.92 6.24
CA TYR A 128 6.82 -13.86 5.88
C TYR A 128 7.31 -13.03 7.08
N LEU A 129 7.12 -13.54 8.31
CA LEU A 129 7.53 -12.87 9.55
C LEU A 129 9.04 -12.86 9.77
N ASP A 130 9.76 -13.88 9.31
CA ASP A 130 11.22 -13.90 9.39
C ASP A 130 11.79 -12.93 8.35
N ARG A 131 12.21 -11.75 8.82
CA ARG A 131 12.80 -10.70 8.00
C ARG A 131 14.31 -10.86 7.81
N SER A 132 14.96 -11.83 8.48
CA SER A 132 16.40 -12.06 8.36
C SER A 132 16.79 -12.76 7.05
N LYS A 133 15.81 -13.39 6.37
CA LYS A 133 15.96 -14.06 5.08
C LYS A 133 14.95 -13.50 4.08
N PRO A 134 15.21 -12.32 3.49
CA PRO A 134 14.29 -11.69 2.56
C PRO A 134 14.01 -12.60 1.35
N ARG A 135 12.74 -12.71 0.99
CA ARG A 135 12.23 -13.39 -0.21
C ARG A 135 11.70 -12.35 -1.20
N PRO A 136 11.49 -12.69 -2.49
CA PRO A 136 10.91 -11.78 -3.45
C PRO A 136 9.63 -11.11 -2.95
N GLY A 137 9.49 -9.81 -3.20
CA GLY A 137 8.31 -9.00 -2.82
C GLY A 137 8.26 -8.57 -1.35
N MET A 138 9.25 -8.96 -0.53
CA MET A 138 9.39 -8.50 0.86
C MET A 138 10.07 -7.13 0.93
N VAL A 139 9.42 -6.17 1.60
CA VAL A 139 10.00 -4.86 1.96
C VAL A 139 10.79 -4.96 3.25
N VAL A 140 12.11 -4.85 3.16
CA VAL A 140 13.03 -4.77 4.31
C VAL A 140 13.76 -3.43 4.28
N PRO A 141 14.41 -2.98 5.38
CA PRO A 141 15.23 -1.78 5.33
C PRO A 141 16.22 -1.82 4.15
N GLY A 142 16.26 -0.74 3.37
CA GLY A 142 17.08 -0.65 2.16
C GLY A 142 16.30 -0.04 0.99
N THR A 143 16.64 -0.48 -0.23
CA THR A 143 16.34 0.23 -1.48
C THR A 143 14.86 0.53 -1.74
N VAL A 144 13.95 -0.38 -1.40
CA VAL A 144 12.50 -0.12 -1.54
C VAL A 144 12.06 0.96 -0.58
N VAL A 145 12.44 0.85 0.70
CA VAL A 145 12.10 1.84 1.72
C VAL A 145 12.70 3.20 1.37
N GLU A 146 13.96 3.23 0.92
CA GLU A 146 14.65 4.45 0.48
C GLU A 146 13.97 5.13 -0.71
N ALA A 147 13.36 4.37 -1.63
CA ALA A 147 12.63 4.93 -2.76
C ALA A 147 11.44 5.78 -2.30
N PHE A 148 10.73 5.34 -1.25
CA PHE A 148 9.65 6.08 -0.61
C PHE A 148 10.18 7.23 0.26
N GLU A 149 11.20 6.97 1.09
CA GLU A 149 11.79 7.96 2.00
C GLU A 149 12.38 9.17 1.26
N ARG A 150 12.87 8.99 0.02
CA ARG A 150 13.33 10.10 -0.86
C ARG A 150 12.27 11.17 -1.07
N PHE A 151 10.99 10.80 -1.03
CA PHE A 151 9.86 11.72 -1.16
C PHE A 151 9.20 12.02 0.20
N GLY A 152 9.87 11.70 1.32
CA GLY A 152 9.37 11.96 2.66
C GLY A 152 8.23 11.04 3.12
N TRP A 153 8.09 9.86 2.50
CA TRP A 153 7.15 8.85 2.97
C TRP A 153 7.78 8.04 4.12
N GLY A 154 7.02 7.81 5.19
CA GLY A 154 7.42 6.94 6.28
C GLY A 154 6.95 5.50 6.04
N TRP A 155 7.69 4.53 6.58
CA TRP A 155 7.39 3.10 6.45
C TRP A 155 6.92 2.49 7.77
N GLY A 156 5.77 1.80 7.75
CA GLY A 156 5.13 1.18 8.91
C GLY A 156 5.94 0.04 9.54
N GLY A 157 6.91 -0.53 8.82
CA GLY A 157 7.87 -1.47 9.38
C GLY A 157 8.76 -0.86 10.48
N ARG A 158 8.88 0.47 10.54
CA ARG A 158 9.64 1.19 11.58
C ARG A 158 8.83 1.47 12.85
N TRP A 159 7.51 1.26 12.86
CA TRP A 159 6.67 1.54 14.03
C TRP A 159 7.03 0.69 15.25
N ARG A 160 6.81 1.23 16.47
CA ARG A 160 7.27 0.59 17.71
C ARG A 160 6.34 -0.49 18.25
N ARG A 161 5.02 -0.28 18.18
CA ARG A 161 4.01 -1.14 18.84
C ARG A 161 3.45 -2.22 17.93
N SER A 162 3.16 -1.86 16.70
CA SER A 162 2.79 -2.77 15.61
C SER A 162 3.84 -2.65 14.51
N LYS A 163 3.86 -3.63 13.61
CA LYS A 163 4.69 -3.61 12.41
C LYS A 163 3.79 -3.71 11.20
N ASP A 164 3.63 -2.61 10.49
CA ASP A 164 2.84 -2.59 9.25
C ASP A 164 3.79 -2.60 8.06
N TYR A 165 4.23 -3.79 7.66
CA TYR A 165 5.31 -3.90 6.69
C TYR A 165 4.88 -3.48 5.27
N GLN A 166 3.60 -3.59 4.96
CA GLN A 166 3.03 -3.16 3.68
C GLN A 166 2.98 -1.63 3.57
N HIS A 167 2.85 -0.94 4.70
CA HIS A 167 2.35 0.42 4.74
C HIS A 167 3.42 1.49 4.55
N PHE A 168 3.16 2.39 3.61
CA PHE A 168 3.89 3.63 3.42
C PHE A 168 2.92 4.81 3.43
N SER A 169 3.24 5.89 4.14
CA SER A 169 2.41 7.10 4.12
C SER A 169 3.20 8.38 4.35
N LYS A 170 2.69 9.51 3.86
CA LYS A 170 3.32 10.84 4.05
C LYS A 170 3.42 11.25 5.52
N ARG A 171 2.51 10.77 6.38
CA ARG A 171 2.53 11.08 7.82
C ARG A 171 3.27 10.03 8.66
N GLY A 172 3.66 8.92 8.05
CA GLY A 172 4.50 7.88 8.66
C GLY A 172 3.88 7.20 9.88
N ARG A 173 2.55 7.10 9.95
CA ARG A 173 1.79 6.56 11.09
C ARG A 173 0.47 5.95 10.65
#